data_AF-A0A972S407-F1
#
_entry.id   AF-A0A972S407-F1
#
_cell.length_a   1.000
_cell.length_b   1.000
_cell.length_c   1.000
_cell.angle_alpha   90.00
_cell.angle_beta   90.00
_cell.angle_gamma   90.00
#
_symmetry.space_group_name_H-M   'P 1'
#
loop_
_entity.id
_entity.type
_entity.pdbx_description
1 polymer ?
#
loop_
_entity_poly.entity_id
_entity_poly.type
_entity_poly.pdbx_seq_one_letter_code
_entity_poly.pdbx_strand_id
1 'polypeptide(L)'
;MKKTGPNRMYYPTRYSEHNKALDNLTKAFNNIAKKLGGEVYMQTNPIENYYDDGRIVHRPTQKSFLFDFEKRFEYYPECGSFGFSSLGQFERKIEKKQIKLSIQSSTNEKCYILAWHKDYYKEKRYAIPSKTQDAQEKKFKRFTKHFIEIPQHKLDIMYHIFLEAFTHDRYDKSTFKYITTPKGKYNQTPIYFVDGEDLLWLATKRHHTDPLALLALEEIRRRMQIYERSVYAH
;
A
#
# COMPACT_ATOMS: atom_id res chain seq x y z
N MET A 1 22.89 -18.31 -32.57
CA MET A 1 21.54 -18.33 -31.96
C MET A 1 21.65 -18.70 -30.49
N LYS A 2 21.46 -17.76 -29.56
CA LYS A 2 21.40 -18.04 -28.11
C LYS A 2 19.92 -18.05 -27.69
N LYS A 3 19.42 -19.23 -27.28
CA LYS A 3 18.07 -19.39 -26.74
C LYS A 3 17.99 -18.66 -25.40
N THR A 4 17.17 -17.62 -25.34
CA THR A 4 16.72 -16.94 -24.13
C THR A 4 15.83 -17.88 -23.33
N GLY A 5 16.31 -18.37 -22.19
CA GLY A 5 15.49 -19.11 -21.22
C GLY A 5 14.47 -18.18 -20.53
N PRO A 6 13.36 -18.71 -20.00
CA PRO A 6 12.35 -17.92 -19.32
C PRO A 6 12.95 -17.34 -18.03
N ASN A 7 12.94 -16.02 -17.92
CA ASN A 7 13.36 -15.30 -16.73
C ASN A 7 12.41 -15.66 -15.58
N ARG A 8 12.89 -16.47 -14.63
CA ARG A 8 12.13 -17.06 -13.52
C ARG A 8 11.52 -16.00 -12.59
N MET A 9 10.19 -15.94 -12.54
CA MET A 9 9.47 -15.40 -11.38
C MET A 9 9.54 -16.43 -10.23
N TYR A 10 9.60 -15.98 -8.98
CA TYR A 10 10.09 -16.77 -7.84
C TYR A 10 9.27 -18.04 -7.51
N TYR A 11 7.99 -18.15 -7.90
CA TYR A 11 7.17 -19.37 -7.73
C TYR A 11 6.02 -19.38 -8.76
N PRO A 12 6.11 -20.16 -9.87
CA PRO A 12 5.05 -20.23 -10.88
C PRO A 12 3.67 -20.62 -10.31
N THR A 13 3.66 -21.41 -9.23
CA THR A 13 2.44 -21.84 -8.53
C THR A 13 1.67 -20.69 -7.88
N ARG A 14 2.35 -19.59 -7.50
CA ARG A 14 1.76 -18.43 -6.82
C ARG A 14 1.19 -17.39 -7.81
N TYR A 15 1.44 -17.57 -9.10
CA TYR A 15 1.07 -16.61 -10.15
C TYR A 15 -0.45 -16.50 -10.34
N SER A 16 -1.14 -17.63 -10.36
CA SER A 16 -2.61 -17.66 -10.48
C SER A 16 -3.30 -16.93 -9.33
N GLU A 17 -2.85 -17.16 -8.09
CA GLU A 17 -3.38 -16.49 -6.91
C GLU A 17 -3.08 -14.99 -6.89
N HIS A 18 -1.88 -14.60 -7.33
CA HIS A 18 -1.50 -13.19 -7.46
C HIS A 18 -2.41 -12.46 -8.45
N ASN A 19 -2.59 -13.00 -9.66
CA ASN A 19 -3.43 -12.38 -10.69
C ASN A 19 -4.90 -12.31 -10.26
N LYS A 20 -5.40 -13.35 -9.59
CA LYS A 20 -6.75 -13.34 -9.01
C LYS A 20 -6.92 -12.21 -7.99
N ALA A 21 -5.94 -11.99 -7.12
CA ALA A 21 -5.99 -10.92 -6.12
C ALA A 21 -5.95 -9.52 -6.77
N LEU A 22 -5.14 -9.36 -7.84
CA LEU A 22 -5.10 -8.13 -8.63
C LEU A 22 -6.44 -7.83 -9.31
N ASP A 23 -7.05 -8.85 -9.92
CA ASP A 23 -8.38 -8.73 -10.53
C ASP A 23 -9.45 -8.38 -9.50
N ASN A 24 -9.40 -9.02 -8.32
CA ASN A 24 -10.32 -8.75 -7.23
C ASN A 24 -10.21 -7.30 -6.74
N LEU A 25 -8.98 -6.81 -6.50
CA LEU A 25 -8.73 -5.42 -6.15
C LEU A 25 -9.28 -4.48 -7.22
N THR A 26 -8.95 -4.72 -8.50
CA THR A 26 -9.33 -3.85 -9.61
C THR A 26 -10.85 -3.77 -9.74
N LYS A 27 -11.56 -4.90 -9.64
CA LYS A 27 -13.03 -4.95 -9.66
C LYS A 27 -13.63 -4.20 -8.46
N ALA A 28 -13.12 -4.46 -7.25
CA ALA A 28 -13.62 -3.83 -6.03
C ALA A 28 -13.41 -2.30 -6.07
N PHE A 29 -12.21 -1.86 -6.44
CA PHE A 29 -11.87 -0.45 -6.58
C PHE A 29 -12.77 0.23 -7.63
N ASN A 30 -12.88 -0.34 -8.84
CA ASN A 30 -13.68 0.26 -9.91
C ASN A 30 -15.18 0.34 -9.56
N ASN A 31 -15.71 -0.63 -8.81
CA ASN A 31 -17.07 -0.59 -8.31
C ASN A 31 -17.30 0.56 -7.32
N ILE A 32 -16.35 0.81 -6.43
CA ILE A 32 -16.38 1.96 -5.50
C ILE A 32 -16.21 3.27 -6.27
N ALA A 33 -15.22 3.34 -7.16
CA ALA A 33 -14.94 4.53 -7.96
C ALA A 33 -16.16 4.97 -8.77
N LYS A 34 -16.89 4.04 -9.39
CA LYS A 34 -18.14 4.33 -10.11
C LYS A 34 -19.19 5.00 -9.21
N LYS A 35 -19.28 4.61 -7.94
CA LYS A 35 -20.21 5.22 -6.96
C LYS A 35 -19.76 6.63 -6.53
N LEU A 36 -18.47 6.93 -6.62
CA LEU A 36 -17.86 8.21 -6.22
C LEU A 36 -17.66 9.19 -7.39
N GLY A 37 -18.25 8.94 -8.56
CA GLY A 37 -18.17 9.80 -9.74
C GLY A 37 -17.39 9.22 -10.92
N GLY A 38 -16.59 8.17 -10.69
CA GLY A 38 -15.91 7.42 -11.75
C GLY A 38 -14.78 8.17 -12.45
N GLU A 39 -14.23 9.21 -11.81
CA GLU A 39 -13.15 10.03 -12.36
C GLU A 39 -11.83 9.28 -12.40
N VAL A 40 -11.58 8.43 -11.41
CA VAL A 40 -10.40 7.57 -11.36
C VAL A 40 -10.82 6.11 -11.51
N TYR A 41 -10.07 5.32 -12.26
CA TYR A 41 -10.28 3.88 -12.38
C TYR A 41 -8.97 3.12 -12.59
N MET A 42 -8.97 1.83 -12.27
CA MET A 42 -7.86 0.91 -12.45
C MET A 42 -8.07 0.04 -13.69
N GLN A 43 -7.00 -0.21 -14.42
CA GLN A 43 -6.93 -1.17 -15.51
C GLN A 43 -5.76 -2.11 -15.26
N THR A 44 -6.01 -3.42 -15.32
CA THR A 44 -4.95 -4.42 -15.33
C THR A 44 -4.36 -4.54 -16.74
N ASN A 45 -3.10 -4.94 -16.84
CA ASN A 45 -2.56 -5.34 -18.13
C ASN A 45 -3.09 -6.74 -18.49
N PRO A 46 -3.82 -6.90 -19.61
CA PRO A 46 -4.36 -8.20 -20.00
C PRO A 46 -3.29 -9.18 -20.48
N ILE A 47 -2.10 -8.66 -20.83
CA ILE A 47 -0.95 -9.44 -21.29
C ILE A 47 0.22 -9.13 -20.35
N GLU A 48 0.75 -10.16 -19.69
CA GLU A 48 1.92 -10.03 -18.83
C GLU A 48 3.13 -9.55 -19.65
N ASN A 49 3.65 -8.38 -19.29
CA ASN A 49 4.82 -7.78 -19.94
C ASN A 49 6.06 -7.76 -19.01
N TYR A 50 5.94 -8.32 -17.80
CA TYR A 50 6.94 -8.29 -16.71
C TYR A 50 7.43 -6.87 -16.34
N TYR A 51 6.75 -5.85 -16.84
CA TYR A 51 7.10 -4.47 -16.69
C TYR A 51 6.27 -3.81 -15.59
N ASP A 52 4.96 -3.98 -15.62
CA ASP A 52 3.99 -3.43 -14.68
C ASP A 52 2.71 -4.30 -14.62
N ASP A 53 1.92 -4.13 -13.56
CA ASP A 53 0.69 -4.92 -13.34
C ASP A 53 -0.55 -4.24 -13.90
N GLY A 54 -0.44 -2.93 -14.18
CA GLY A 54 -1.52 -2.15 -14.73
C GLY A 54 -1.32 -0.64 -14.54
N ARG A 55 -2.39 0.10 -14.82
CA ARG A 55 -2.42 1.55 -14.73
C ARG A 55 -3.63 2.07 -13.97
N ILE A 56 -3.44 3.20 -13.32
CA ILE A 56 -4.52 4.01 -12.76
C ILE A 56 -4.71 5.21 -13.70
N VAL A 57 -5.95 5.48 -14.07
CA VAL A 57 -6.31 6.48 -15.09
C VAL A 57 -7.27 7.50 -14.50
N HIS A 58 -7.00 8.78 -14.78
CA HIS A 58 -7.88 9.90 -14.47
C HIS A 58 -8.68 10.29 -15.72
N ARG A 59 -9.94 9.85 -15.78
CA ARG A 59 -10.84 10.00 -16.92
C ARG A 59 -10.98 11.44 -17.43
N PRO A 60 -11.13 12.49 -16.59
CA PRO A 60 -11.27 13.85 -17.10
C PRO A 60 -10.05 14.34 -17.91
N THR A 61 -8.84 13.99 -17.46
CA THR A 61 -7.59 14.48 -18.06
C THR A 61 -6.89 13.47 -18.97
N GLN A 62 -7.35 12.22 -18.98
CA GLN A 62 -6.68 11.07 -19.59
C GLN A 62 -5.24 10.81 -19.10
N LYS A 63 -4.78 11.53 -18.07
CA LYS A 63 -3.51 11.24 -17.41
C LYS A 63 -3.58 9.87 -16.74
N SER A 64 -2.45 9.17 -16.73
CA SER A 64 -2.32 7.88 -16.06
C SER A 64 -0.94 7.69 -15.48
N PHE A 65 -0.81 6.72 -14.57
CA PHE A 65 0.46 6.21 -14.09
C PHE A 65 0.38 4.70 -13.90
N LEU A 66 1.53 4.03 -13.98
CA LEU A 66 1.61 2.58 -13.77
C LEU A 66 1.76 2.27 -12.28
N PHE A 67 1.30 1.09 -11.88
CA PHE A 67 1.51 0.56 -10.54
C PHE A 67 2.15 -0.83 -10.57
N ASP A 68 2.80 -1.17 -9.48
CA ASP A 68 3.34 -2.49 -9.18
C ASP A 68 2.51 -3.09 -8.04
N PHE A 69 1.97 -4.29 -8.25
CA PHE A 69 1.15 -5.03 -7.31
C PHE A 69 1.91 -6.24 -6.77
N GLU A 70 1.69 -6.57 -5.50
CA GLU A 70 2.19 -7.79 -4.89
C GLU A 70 1.16 -8.38 -3.92
N LYS A 71 0.65 -9.58 -4.21
CA LYS A 71 0.00 -10.39 -3.18
C LYS A 71 1.05 -10.89 -2.19
N ARG A 72 0.95 -10.49 -0.91
CA ARG A 72 1.76 -11.09 0.14
C ARG A 72 1.19 -12.47 0.48
N PHE A 73 2.06 -13.47 0.54
CA PHE A 73 1.70 -14.81 0.97
C PHE A 73 2.08 -15.05 2.44
N GLU A 74 3.06 -14.30 2.94
CA GLU A 74 3.64 -14.42 4.27
C GLU A 74 3.80 -13.03 4.91
N TYR A 75 3.89 -12.99 6.24
CA TYR A 75 4.17 -11.79 7.04
C TYR A 75 3.15 -10.64 6.98
N TYR A 76 2.04 -10.83 6.27
CA TYR A 76 0.93 -9.88 6.22
C TYR A 76 -0.42 -10.60 6.05
N PRO A 77 -0.85 -11.40 7.04
CA PRO A 77 -2.04 -12.23 6.92
C PRO A 77 -3.35 -11.43 6.80
N GLU A 78 -3.47 -10.33 7.53
CA GLU A 78 -4.69 -9.51 7.62
C GLU A 78 -4.43 -8.04 7.98
N CYS A 79 -5.51 -7.25 8.06
CA CYS A 79 -5.45 -5.84 8.42
C CYS A 79 -4.79 -5.59 9.78
N GLY A 80 -3.87 -4.63 9.87
CA GLY A 80 -3.14 -4.27 11.09
C GLY A 80 -2.08 -5.28 11.53
N SER A 81 -1.86 -6.34 10.75
CA SER A 81 -0.88 -7.40 11.04
C SER A 81 0.44 -7.23 10.28
N PHE A 82 0.60 -6.15 9.51
CA PHE A 82 1.85 -5.85 8.83
C PHE A 82 2.94 -5.52 9.86
N GLY A 83 3.75 -6.51 10.20
CA GLY A 83 4.71 -6.45 11.31
C GLY A 83 5.98 -5.63 11.05
N PHE A 84 6.07 -4.89 9.94
CA PHE A 84 7.25 -4.12 9.59
C PHE A 84 7.00 -2.61 9.75
N SER A 85 7.95 -1.91 10.35
CA SER A 85 7.92 -0.45 10.49
C SER A 85 8.22 0.31 9.19
N SER A 86 8.57 -0.42 8.11
CA SER A 86 8.85 0.15 6.80
C SER A 86 8.46 -0.83 5.70
N LEU A 87 8.00 -0.30 4.58
CA LEU A 87 7.67 -1.07 3.39
C LEU A 87 8.89 -1.15 2.48
N GLY A 88 9.30 -2.35 2.10
CA GLY A 88 10.43 -2.59 1.20
C GLY A 88 9.99 -2.77 -0.25
N GLN A 89 10.73 -2.17 -1.18
CA GLN A 89 10.57 -2.38 -2.63
C GLN A 89 11.93 -2.53 -3.32
N PHE A 90 12.00 -3.36 -4.36
CA PHE A 90 13.22 -3.57 -5.14
C PHE A 90 13.59 -2.35 -5.99
N GLU A 91 14.88 -2.01 -6.02
CA GLU A 91 15.40 -0.86 -6.77
C GLU A 91 15.02 -0.94 -8.26
N ARG A 92 15.12 -2.13 -8.87
CA ARG A 92 14.73 -2.37 -10.27
C ARG A 92 13.27 -2.02 -10.60
N LYS A 93 12.38 -2.03 -9.60
CA LYS A 93 10.97 -1.64 -9.74
C LYS A 93 10.82 -0.13 -9.55
N ILE A 94 11.53 0.44 -8.56
CA ILE A 94 11.54 1.86 -8.27
C ILE A 94 12.13 2.67 -9.43
N GLU A 95 13.21 2.22 -10.06
CA GLU A 95 13.88 2.93 -11.17
C GLU A 95 13.01 3.12 -12.43
N LYS A 96 11.93 2.34 -12.57
CA LYS A 96 10.97 2.49 -13.67
C LYS A 96 10.10 3.72 -13.44
N LYS A 97 10.50 4.88 -13.98
CA LYS A 97 9.86 6.19 -13.80
C LYS A 97 8.35 6.24 -14.09
N GLN A 98 7.85 5.32 -14.92
CA GLN A 98 6.43 5.23 -15.27
C GLN A 98 5.58 4.60 -14.15
N ILE A 99 6.20 3.74 -13.33
CA ILE A 99 5.56 3.17 -12.14
C ILE A 99 5.70 4.18 -11.02
N LYS A 100 4.56 4.69 -10.55
CA LYS A 100 4.53 5.67 -9.45
C LYS A 100 4.15 5.04 -8.12
N LEU A 101 3.50 3.88 -8.11
CA LEU A 101 2.84 3.33 -6.92
C LEU A 101 3.19 1.85 -6.74
N SER A 102 3.49 1.47 -5.50
CA SER A 102 3.49 0.08 -5.05
C SER A 102 2.22 -0.20 -4.26
N ILE A 103 1.56 -1.31 -4.58
CA ILE A 103 0.36 -1.82 -3.94
C ILE A 103 0.66 -3.23 -3.45
N GLN A 104 0.37 -3.54 -2.19
CA GLN A 104 0.55 -4.89 -1.66
C GLN A 104 -0.68 -5.37 -0.92
N SER A 105 -1.24 -6.52 -1.30
CA SER A 105 -2.40 -7.07 -0.59
C SER A 105 -1.97 -7.94 0.58
N SER A 106 -2.80 -8.00 1.62
CA SER A 106 -2.71 -9.03 2.65
C SER A 106 -2.97 -10.41 2.04
N THR A 107 -2.55 -11.47 2.75
CA THR A 107 -2.76 -12.86 2.33
C THR A 107 -4.24 -13.16 2.08
N ASN A 108 -5.11 -12.68 2.97
CA ASN A 108 -6.57 -12.84 2.86
C ASN A 108 -7.27 -11.79 1.98
N GLU A 109 -6.51 -10.89 1.33
CA GLU A 109 -7.00 -9.84 0.42
C GLU A 109 -7.96 -8.81 1.08
N LYS A 110 -7.99 -8.74 2.41
CA LYS A 110 -8.85 -7.79 3.15
C LYS A 110 -8.20 -6.43 3.40
N CYS A 111 -6.90 -6.28 3.21
CA CYS A 111 -6.21 -4.99 3.30
C CYS A 111 -5.16 -4.81 2.21
N TYR A 112 -4.89 -3.56 1.88
CA TYR A 112 -3.92 -3.15 0.87
C TYR A 112 -2.97 -2.10 1.44
N ILE A 113 -1.68 -2.29 1.26
CA ILE A 113 -0.66 -1.29 1.59
C ILE A 113 -0.30 -0.52 0.34
N LEU A 114 -0.30 0.82 0.42
CA LEU A 114 0.10 1.72 -0.65
C LEU A 114 1.35 2.50 -0.28
N ALA A 115 2.29 2.63 -1.21
CA ALA A 115 3.42 3.54 -1.07
C ALA A 115 3.84 4.10 -2.44
N TRP A 116 4.11 5.41 -2.48
CA TRP A 116 4.57 6.06 -3.70
C TRP A 116 6.07 5.84 -3.91
N HIS A 117 6.47 5.54 -5.15
CA HIS A 117 7.88 5.44 -5.56
C HIS A 117 8.67 6.71 -5.25
N LYS A 118 8.03 7.89 -5.31
CA LYS A 118 8.65 9.18 -4.95
C LYS A 118 9.18 9.20 -3.52
N ASP A 119 8.53 8.51 -2.59
CA ASP A 119 8.99 8.44 -1.20
C ASP A 119 10.17 7.49 -1.04
N TYR A 120 10.20 6.37 -1.79
CA TYR A 120 11.36 5.48 -1.82
C TYR A 120 12.63 6.15 -2.35
N TYR A 121 12.55 7.03 -3.35
CA TYR A 121 13.76 7.67 -3.92
C TYR A 121 14.56 8.49 -2.90
N LYS A 122 13.91 8.95 -1.82
CA LYS A 122 14.54 9.71 -0.73
C LYS A 122 15.29 8.80 0.26
N GLU A 123 15.05 7.50 0.21
CA GLU A 123 15.57 6.52 1.16
C GLU A 123 16.91 5.93 0.70
N LYS A 124 17.72 5.45 1.64
CA LYS A 124 18.99 4.77 1.32
C LYS A 124 18.74 3.44 0.59
N ARG A 125 19.68 3.06 -0.28
CA ARG A 125 19.73 1.74 -0.94
C ARG A 125 20.44 0.73 -0.05
N TYR A 126 19.84 -0.45 0.12
CA TYR A 126 20.41 -1.56 0.86
C TYR A 126 20.60 -2.76 -0.06
N ALA A 127 21.80 -3.31 -0.11
CA ALA A 127 22.05 -4.57 -0.78
C ALA A 127 21.50 -5.71 0.08
N ILE A 128 20.41 -6.34 -0.37
CA ILE A 128 19.78 -7.43 0.38
C ILE A 128 19.91 -8.72 -0.42
N PRO A 129 20.55 -9.76 0.13
CA PRO A 129 20.54 -11.07 -0.50
C PRO A 129 19.10 -11.58 -0.53
N SER A 130 18.56 -11.77 -1.72
CA SER A 130 17.24 -12.41 -1.88
C SER A 130 17.47 -13.87 -2.24
N LYS A 131 16.95 -14.80 -1.42
CA LYS A 131 16.93 -16.22 -1.76
C LYS A 131 16.03 -16.41 -2.99
N THR A 132 16.62 -16.61 -4.16
CA THR A 132 15.87 -17.18 -5.30
C THR A 132 15.98 -18.69 -5.22
N GLN A 133 15.10 -19.40 -5.95
CA GLN A 133 15.11 -20.85 -6.03
C GLN A 133 16.46 -21.41 -6.53
N ASP A 134 17.31 -20.61 -7.20
CA ASP A 134 18.53 -21.11 -7.87
C ASP A 134 19.79 -20.24 -7.76
N ALA A 135 19.74 -19.08 -7.09
CA ALA A 135 20.91 -18.22 -6.83
C ALA A 135 20.65 -17.13 -5.79
N GLN A 136 21.70 -16.67 -5.09
CA GLN A 136 21.68 -15.38 -4.41
C GLN A 136 21.98 -14.28 -5.43
N GLU A 137 20.95 -13.55 -5.85
CA GLU A 137 21.14 -12.32 -6.60
C GLU A 137 21.20 -11.16 -5.59
N LYS A 138 22.30 -10.39 -5.59
CA LYS A 138 22.38 -9.14 -4.82
C LYS A 138 21.44 -8.13 -5.48
N LYS A 139 20.24 -7.98 -4.93
CA LYS A 139 19.28 -6.96 -5.36
C LYS A 139 19.26 -5.83 -4.35
N PHE A 140 19.35 -4.59 -4.86
CA PHE A 140 19.13 -3.43 -4.02
C PHE A 140 17.65 -3.29 -3.69
N LYS A 141 17.36 -2.91 -2.45
CA LYS A 141 16.03 -2.51 -1.98
C LYS A 141 16.11 -1.16 -1.30
N ARG A 142 14.97 -0.45 -1.31
CA ARG A 142 14.74 0.72 -0.46
C ARG A 142 13.56 0.45 0.45
N PHE A 143 13.54 1.12 1.59
CA PHE A 143 12.53 0.96 2.62
C PHE A 143 11.98 2.33 2.98
N THR A 144 10.67 2.51 2.85
CA THR A 144 9.99 3.76 3.22
C THR A 144 9.12 3.53 4.46
N LYS A 145 9.13 4.49 5.38
CA LYS A 145 8.12 4.55 6.45
C LYS A 145 6.81 5.19 5.97
N HIS A 146 6.80 5.72 4.75
CA HIS A 146 5.66 6.45 4.21
C HIS A 146 4.80 5.53 3.37
N PHE A 147 4.00 4.74 4.06
CA PHE A 147 2.98 3.88 3.47
C PHE A 147 1.68 4.01 4.26
N ILE A 148 0.57 3.59 3.64
CA ILE A 148 -0.75 3.58 4.25
C ILE A 148 -1.38 2.20 4.04
N GLU A 149 -2.04 1.67 5.07
CA GLU A 149 -2.81 0.44 5.01
C GLU A 149 -4.29 0.76 4.86
N ILE A 150 -4.97 0.15 3.88
CA ILE A 150 -6.35 0.44 3.54
C ILE A 150 -7.16 -0.86 3.58
N PRO A 151 -8.15 -0.96 4.48
CA PRO A 151 -9.12 -2.03 4.45
C PRO A 151 -9.91 -2.08 3.14
N GLN A 152 -10.22 -3.28 2.67
CA GLN A 152 -10.95 -3.51 1.42
C GLN A 152 -12.35 -2.86 1.41
N HIS A 153 -12.99 -2.74 2.58
CA HIS A 153 -14.25 -2.04 2.73
C HIS A 153 -14.10 -0.50 2.76
N LYS A 154 -12.87 0.02 2.70
CA LYS A 154 -12.50 1.44 2.70
C LYS A 154 -11.73 1.86 1.44
N LEU A 155 -12.00 1.21 0.31
CA LEU A 155 -11.39 1.57 -0.99
C LEU A 155 -11.80 2.96 -1.50
N ASP A 156 -12.78 3.62 -0.87
CA ASP A 156 -13.07 5.03 -1.06
C ASP A 156 -11.90 5.94 -0.65
N ILE A 157 -11.15 5.57 0.41
CA ILE A 157 -9.89 6.23 0.75
C ILE A 157 -8.91 6.15 -0.42
N MET A 158 -8.71 4.94 -0.97
CA MET A 158 -7.80 4.72 -2.10
C MET A 158 -8.21 5.56 -3.31
N TYR A 159 -9.52 5.69 -3.58
CA TYR A 159 -10.04 6.55 -4.64
C TYR A 159 -9.64 8.01 -4.43
N HIS A 160 -9.85 8.55 -3.24
CA HIS A 160 -9.51 9.93 -2.91
C HIS A 160 -8.00 10.20 -2.93
N ILE A 161 -7.16 9.23 -2.51
CA ILE A 161 -5.70 9.33 -2.63
C ILE A 161 -5.31 9.55 -4.11
N PHE A 162 -5.91 8.76 -5.01
CA PHE A 162 -5.57 8.85 -6.43
C PHE A 162 -6.13 10.11 -7.06
N LEU A 163 -7.36 10.49 -6.75
CA LEU A 163 -7.95 11.73 -7.24
C LEU A 163 -7.12 12.94 -6.81
N GLU A 164 -6.74 13.00 -5.53
CA GLU A 164 -5.87 14.05 -4.98
C GLU A 164 -4.52 14.10 -5.70
N ALA A 165 -3.93 12.94 -5.98
CA ALA A 165 -2.68 12.83 -6.72
C ALA A 165 -2.78 13.41 -8.13
N PHE A 166 -3.87 13.15 -8.85
CA PHE A 166 -4.08 13.69 -10.20
C PHE A 166 -4.41 15.18 -10.20
N THR A 167 -5.28 15.61 -9.29
CA THR A 167 -5.73 17.01 -9.20
C THR A 167 -4.58 17.96 -8.93
N HIS A 168 -3.63 17.55 -8.08
CA HIS A 168 -2.51 18.39 -7.66
C HIS A 168 -1.16 17.99 -8.25
N ASP A 169 -1.13 16.98 -9.12
CA ASP A 169 0.11 16.38 -9.67
C ASP A 169 1.10 15.94 -8.56
N ARG A 170 0.57 15.42 -7.44
CA ARG A 170 1.34 15.01 -6.25
C ARG A 170 1.31 13.49 -6.09
N TYR A 171 2.46 12.84 -6.31
CA TYR A 171 2.59 11.39 -6.18
C TYR A 171 3.54 11.03 -5.05
N ASP A 172 3.22 11.48 -3.83
CA ASP A 172 3.97 11.20 -2.59
C ASP A 172 3.02 11.18 -1.39
N LYS A 173 3.57 10.83 -0.22
CA LYS A 173 2.88 10.71 1.07
C LYS A 173 1.96 11.87 1.45
N SER A 174 2.14 13.06 0.87
CA SER A 174 1.25 14.19 1.15
C SER A 174 -0.20 13.92 0.74
N THR A 175 -0.46 13.04 -0.22
CA THR A 175 -1.81 12.64 -0.64
C THR A 175 -2.53 11.79 0.42
N PHE A 176 -1.81 11.23 1.39
CA PHE A 176 -2.42 10.46 2.48
C PHE A 176 -3.07 11.36 3.55
N LYS A 177 -2.68 12.64 3.62
CA LYS A 177 -3.09 13.56 4.70
C LYS A 177 -4.50 14.11 4.54
N TYR A 178 -5.00 14.23 3.32
CA TYR A 178 -6.28 14.93 3.06
C TYR A 178 -7.52 14.07 3.33
N ILE A 179 -7.33 12.82 3.79
CA ILE A 179 -8.41 11.89 4.10
C ILE A 179 -8.62 11.74 5.62
N THR A 180 -7.75 12.37 6.42
CA THR A 180 -7.80 12.33 7.89
C THR A 180 -8.38 13.60 8.53
N THR A 181 -8.85 14.59 7.74
CA THR A 181 -9.41 15.84 8.28
C THR A 181 -10.87 16.07 7.84
N PRO A 182 -11.83 16.23 8.77
CA PRO A 182 -13.22 16.47 8.42
C PRO A 182 -13.42 17.94 8.04
N LYS A 183 -13.41 18.25 6.73
CA LYS A 183 -14.03 19.47 6.23
C LYS A 183 -14.84 19.17 4.97
N GLY A 184 -16.11 18.83 5.19
CA GLY A 184 -17.13 18.82 4.13
C GLY A 184 -18.13 17.68 4.29
N LYS A 185 -19.32 18.01 4.82
CA LYS A 185 -20.65 17.36 4.66
C LYS A 185 -20.76 15.86 4.30
N TYR A 186 -19.86 15.01 4.77
CA TYR A 186 -20.05 13.56 4.74
C TYR A 186 -19.91 13.04 6.16
N ASN A 187 -21.04 12.60 6.74
CA ASN A 187 -21.07 11.81 7.96
C ASN A 187 -20.37 10.48 7.70
N GLN A 188 -19.06 10.44 7.91
CA GLN A 188 -18.30 9.20 8.00
C GLN A 188 -17.25 9.35 9.09
N THR A 189 -17.23 8.38 9.98
CA THR A 189 -16.27 8.21 11.07
C THR A 189 -14.85 8.53 10.59
N PRO A 190 -14.14 9.49 11.21
CA PRO A 190 -12.78 9.81 10.81
C PRO A 190 -11.88 8.58 10.99
N ILE A 191 -11.19 8.21 9.91
CA ILE A 191 -10.21 7.12 9.92
C ILE A 191 -8.88 7.77 10.25
N TYR A 192 -8.47 7.64 11.51
CA TYR A 192 -7.18 8.14 11.97
C TYR A 192 -6.09 7.17 11.57
N PHE A 193 -5.22 7.60 10.65
CA PHE A 193 -3.88 7.05 10.53
C PHE A 193 -3.01 7.84 11.47
N VAL A 194 -2.59 7.19 12.54
CA VAL A 194 -1.79 7.85 13.57
C VAL A 194 -0.39 7.24 13.52
N ASP A 195 0.58 8.08 13.15
CA ASP A 195 2.00 7.78 13.34
C ASP A 195 2.24 7.56 14.86
N GLY A 196 3.19 6.73 15.26
CA GLY A 196 3.39 6.39 16.68
C GLY A 196 3.57 7.60 17.60
N GLU A 197 4.13 8.71 17.08
CA GLU A 197 4.29 9.98 17.79
C GLU A 197 2.99 10.79 17.90
N ASP A 198 2.11 10.70 16.90
CA ASP A 198 0.81 11.39 16.88
C ASP A 198 -0.19 10.74 17.86
N LEU A 199 -0.04 9.43 18.15
CA LEU A 199 -0.86 8.69 19.13
C LEU A 199 -0.59 9.19 20.54
N LEU A 200 0.69 9.36 20.86
CA LEU A 200 1.12 9.90 22.14
C LEU A 200 0.71 11.36 22.28
N TRP A 201 0.81 12.15 21.20
CA TRP A 201 0.36 13.55 21.20
C TRP A 201 -1.16 13.68 21.44
N LEU A 202 -1.98 12.89 20.74
CA LEU A 202 -3.44 12.87 20.91
C LEU A 202 -3.85 12.43 22.32
N ALA A 203 -3.16 11.43 22.89
CA ALA A 203 -3.44 10.91 24.23
C ALA A 203 -2.97 11.84 25.37
N THR A 204 -1.98 12.70 25.13
CA THR A 204 -1.37 13.55 26.17
C THR A 204 -1.86 15.00 26.17
N LYS A 205 -2.44 15.50 25.07
CA LYS A 205 -2.86 16.91 24.94
C LYS A 205 -4.36 17.18 24.85
N ARG A 206 -5.20 16.15 24.68
CA ARG A 206 -6.67 16.30 24.75
C ARG A 206 -7.22 15.75 26.07
N HIS A 207 -8.28 16.37 26.60
CA HIS A 207 -8.92 15.94 27.83
C HIS A 207 -9.31 14.45 27.76
N HIS A 208 -9.10 13.71 28.85
CA HIS A 208 -9.35 12.25 28.95
C HIS A 208 -10.81 11.81 28.75
N THR A 209 -11.72 12.75 28.47
CA THR A 209 -13.12 12.52 28.13
C THR A 209 -13.42 12.72 26.64
N ASP A 210 -12.45 13.16 25.83
CA ASP A 210 -12.60 13.22 24.37
C ASP A 210 -12.66 11.77 23.83
N PRO A 211 -13.74 11.37 23.15
CA PRO A 211 -13.87 10.04 22.54
C PRO A 211 -12.69 9.66 21.62
N LEU A 212 -12.01 10.65 21.04
CA LEU A 212 -10.85 10.45 20.18
C LEU A 212 -9.58 10.12 20.97
N ALA A 213 -9.41 10.73 22.14
CA ALA A 213 -8.31 10.39 23.04
C ALA A 213 -8.48 8.97 23.60
N LEU A 214 -9.73 8.56 23.88
CA LEU A 214 -10.06 7.21 24.35
C LEU A 214 -9.78 6.13 23.29
N LEU A 215 -10.20 6.36 22.04
CA LEU A 215 -9.90 5.43 20.93
C LEU A 215 -8.40 5.31 20.65
N ALA A 216 -7.66 6.43 20.71
CA ALA A 216 -6.21 6.41 20.57
C ALA A 216 -5.54 5.61 21.70
N LEU A 217 -5.97 5.80 22.94
CA LEU A 217 -5.46 5.05 24.10
C LEU A 217 -5.76 3.55 24.00
N GLU A 218 -6.93 3.17 23.49
CA GLU A 218 -7.31 1.77 23.31
C GLU A 218 -6.48 1.08 22.22
N GLU A 219 -6.21 1.76 21.11
CA GLU A 219 -5.32 1.28 20.05
C GLU A 219 -3.86 1.17 20.53
N ILE A 220 -3.36 2.13 21.33
CA ILE A 220 -2.03 2.05 21.96
C ILE A 220 -1.94 0.81 22.87
N ARG A 221 -2.94 0.59 23.72
CA ARG A 221 -3.00 -0.57 24.61
C ARG A 221 -3.03 -1.88 23.84
N ARG A 222 -3.81 -1.96 22.76
CA ARG A 222 -3.88 -3.14 21.89
C ARG A 222 -2.51 -3.44 21.27
N ARG A 223 -1.80 -2.42 20.77
CA ARG A 223 -0.44 -2.59 20.20
C ARG A 223 0.58 -3.03 21.25
N MET A 224 0.51 -2.50 22.46
CA MET A 224 1.37 -2.93 23.56
C MET A 224 1.13 -4.40 23.95
N GLN A 225 -0.12 -4.85 24.03
CA GLN A 225 -0.43 -6.26 24.33
C GLN A 225 0.06 -7.22 23.24
N ILE A 226 0.00 -6.80 21.97
CA ILE A 226 0.56 -7.59 20.86
C ILE A 226 2.09 -7.67 20.97
N TYR A 227 2.75 -6.57 21.33
CA TYR A 227 4.19 -6.52 21.54
C TYR A 227 4.64 -7.36 22.76
N GLU A 228 3.94 -7.28 23.89
CA GLU A 228 4.25 -8.11 25.06
C GLU A 228 4.09 -9.61 24.75
N ARG A 229 3.04 -9.98 24.01
CA ARG A 229 2.85 -11.37 23.57
C ARG A 229 3.93 -11.86 22.60
N SER A 230 4.53 -10.98 21.81
CA SER A 230 5.62 -11.36 20.89
C SER A 230 6.98 -11.41 21.57
N VAL A 231 7.19 -10.66 22.66
CA VAL A 231 8.44 -10.65 23.43
C VAL A 231 8.53 -11.81 24.43
N TYR A 232 7.40 -12.28 24.98
CA TYR A 232 7.36 -13.37 25.98
C TYR A 232 7.03 -14.77 25.43
N ALA A 233 6.98 -14.95 24.10
CA ALA A 233 6.71 -16.24 23.44
C ALA A 233 7.98 -17.01 23.03
N HIS A 234 9.09 -16.82 23.74
CA HIS A 234 10.35 -17.57 23.58
C HIS A 234 10.63 -18.44 24.78
#